data_AF-H9G4W5-F1
#
_entry.id   AF-H9G4W5-F1
#
_cell.length_a   1.000
_cell.length_b   1.000
_cell.length_c   1.000
_cell.angle_alpha   90.00
_cell.angle_beta   90.00
_cell.angle_gamma   90.00
#
_symmetry.space_group_name_H-M   'P 1'
#
loop_
_entity.id
_entity.type
_entity.pdbx_description
1 polymer ?
#
loop_
_entity_poly.entity_id
_entity_poly.type
_entity_poly.pdbx_seq_one_letter_code
_entity_poly.pdbx_strand_id
1 'polypeptide(L)'
;MGALAWLLGGAAAFFALLDGWYFLRMPVLVIYARWVLPTVFDLLQEQSFQSRVLLSDLDFLRHMNNARYPREADLARSVHLTRCGLFRAIRALGGHTVLAASSCRFRRSLQFLEPFQIRTQVLGWDERAFFLEQRFVSRKDGFICAVLLVRQHVVGATPEKAVQVLCGRKVESPELPEEVHYWMKYIEASSRRLRAESDLLLDSKDH
;
A
#
# COMPACT_ATOMS: atom_id res chain seq x y z
N MET A 1 -6.41 -21.61 -37.03
CA MET A 1 -6.36 -22.29 -35.71
C MET A 1 -5.07 -22.01 -34.92
N GLY A 2 -3.89 -21.94 -35.55
CA GLY A 2 -2.62 -21.69 -34.84
C GLY A 2 -2.52 -20.37 -34.05
N ALA A 3 -2.95 -19.24 -34.64
CA ALA A 3 -2.84 -17.93 -33.97
C ALA A 3 -3.67 -17.83 -32.68
N LEU A 4 -4.88 -18.39 -32.66
CA LEU A 4 -5.73 -18.42 -31.46
C LEU A 4 -5.12 -19.28 -30.36
N ALA A 5 -4.54 -20.43 -30.71
CA ALA A 5 -3.86 -21.30 -29.75
C ALA A 5 -2.64 -20.60 -29.13
N TRP A 6 -1.84 -19.89 -29.91
CA TRP A 6 -0.72 -19.09 -29.40
C TRP A 6 -1.17 -17.96 -28.49
N LEU A 7 -2.25 -17.26 -28.83
CA LEU A 7 -2.82 -16.19 -27.98
C LEU A 7 -3.33 -16.75 -26.65
N LEU A 8 -4.09 -17.84 -26.67
CA LEU A 8 -4.61 -18.46 -25.46
C LEU A 8 -3.48 -19.05 -24.59
N GLY A 9 -2.50 -19.69 -25.22
CA GLY A 9 -1.31 -20.21 -24.53
C GLY A 9 -0.49 -19.09 -23.89
N GLY A 10 -0.26 -17.99 -24.61
CA GLY A 10 0.43 -16.81 -24.09
C GLY A 10 -0.31 -16.16 -22.94
N ALA A 11 -1.64 -16.01 -23.03
CA ALA A 11 -2.45 -15.48 -21.95
C ALA A 11 -2.42 -16.39 -20.71
N ALA A 12 -2.54 -17.71 -20.90
CA ALA A 12 -2.43 -18.67 -19.81
C ALA A 12 -1.07 -18.60 -19.12
N ALA A 13 0.03 -18.54 -19.89
CA ALA A 13 1.38 -18.35 -19.35
C ALA A 13 1.51 -17.03 -18.59
N PHE A 14 0.96 -15.94 -19.10
CA PHE A 14 0.96 -14.64 -18.41
C PHE A 14 0.27 -14.72 -17.05
N PHE A 15 -0.90 -15.36 -16.93
CA PHE A 15 -1.60 -15.48 -15.65
C PHE A 15 -1.04 -16.56 -14.72
N ALA A 16 -0.37 -17.59 -15.26
CA ALA A 16 0.19 -18.68 -14.48
C ALA A 16 1.60 -18.37 -13.94
N LEU A 17 2.41 -17.66 -14.74
CA LEU A 17 3.82 -17.37 -14.41
C LEU A 17 4.01 -15.96 -13.88
N LEU A 18 3.12 -15.03 -14.23
CA LEU A 18 3.13 -13.66 -13.73
C LEU A 18 1.83 -13.39 -12.99
N ASP A 19 1.85 -12.41 -12.09
CA ASP A 19 0.63 -11.91 -11.47
C ASP A 19 -0.13 -11.01 -12.45
N GLY A 20 -0.70 -11.63 -13.48
CA GLY A 20 -1.28 -10.91 -14.60
C GLY A 20 -2.36 -9.90 -14.19
N TRP A 21 -3.16 -10.25 -13.18
CA TRP A 21 -4.15 -9.35 -12.61
C TRP A 21 -3.53 -8.12 -11.95
N TYR A 22 -2.38 -8.26 -11.29
CA TYR A 22 -1.68 -7.14 -10.66
C TYR A 22 -1.13 -6.21 -11.74
N PHE A 23 -0.38 -6.76 -12.70
CA PHE A 23 0.26 -6.00 -13.76
C PHE A 23 -0.75 -5.34 -14.71
N LEU A 24 -1.97 -5.85 -14.83
CA LEU A 24 -3.05 -5.19 -15.53
C LEU A 24 -3.73 -4.10 -14.68
N ARG A 25 -4.10 -4.41 -13.43
CA ARG A 25 -4.88 -3.49 -12.58
C ARG A 25 -4.10 -2.27 -12.13
N MET A 26 -2.83 -2.40 -11.76
CA MET A 26 -2.03 -1.28 -11.25
C MET A 26 -1.95 -0.12 -12.25
N PRO A 27 -1.44 -0.32 -13.49
CA PRO A 27 -1.33 0.76 -14.47
C PRO A 27 -2.70 1.35 -14.84
N VAL A 28 -3.71 0.49 -15.02
CA VAL A 28 -5.09 0.93 -15.32
C VAL A 28 -5.62 1.84 -14.21
N LEU A 29 -5.46 1.46 -12.94
CA LEU A 29 -5.92 2.25 -11.82
C LEU A 29 -5.14 3.55 -11.64
N VAL A 30 -3.83 3.56 -11.88
CA VAL A 30 -3.03 4.79 -11.85
C VAL A 30 -3.43 5.75 -12.97
N ILE A 31 -3.61 5.25 -14.19
CA ILE A 31 -4.09 6.05 -15.33
C ILE A 31 -5.50 6.58 -15.04
N TYR A 32 -6.42 5.71 -14.61
CA TYR A 32 -7.78 6.10 -14.24
C TYR A 32 -7.79 7.16 -13.13
N ALA A 33 -6.97 6.98 -12.09
CA ALA A 33 -6.81 7.95 -11.01
C ALA A 33 -6.23 9.29 -11.48
N ARG A 34 -5.35 9.27 -12.49
CA ARG A 34 -4.69 10.46 -13.02
C ARG A 34 -5.60 11.31 -13.91
N TRP A 35 -6.52 10.68 -14.63
CA TRP A 35 -7.29 11.34 -15.70
C TRP A 35 -8.79 11.43 -15.44
N VAL A 36 -9.36 10.57 -14.57
CA VAL A 36 -10.81 10.47 -14.37
C VAL A 36 -11.22 10.81 -12.94
N LEU A 37 -10.49 10.33 -11.93
CA LEU A 37 -10.84 10.62 -10.54
C LEU A 37 -10.49 12.07 -10.16
N PRO A 38 -11.28 12.72 -9.28
CA PRO A 38 -10.97 14.07 -8.84
C PRO A 38 -9.69 14.09 -8.02
N THR A 39 -8.84 15.08 -8.32
CA THR A 39 -7.64 15.42 -7.55
C THR A 39 -8.03 15.81 -6.13
N VAL A 40 -7.25 15.37 -5.15
CA VAL A 40 -7.43 15.72 -3.74
C VAL A 40 -6.16 16.43 -3.29
N PHE A 41 -6.20 17.77 -3.23
CA PHE A 41 -5.00 18.56 -2.94
C PHE A 41 -4.54 18.47 -1.49
N ASP A 42 -5.46 18.20 -0.57
CA ASP A 42 -5.12 17.96 0.83
C ASP A 42 -4.51 16.57 1.00
N LEU A 43 -3.22 16.54 1.35
CA LEU A 43 -2.44 15.33 1.57
C LEU A 43 -2.97 14.52 2.76
N LEU A 44 -3.47 15.18 3.79
CA LEU A 44 -3.94 14.55 5.03
C LEU A 44 -5.42 14.15 4.95
N GLN A 45 -6.11 14.54 3.88
CA GLN A 45 -7.50 14.17 3.67
C GLN A 45 -7.62 12.67 3.38
N GLU A 46 -8.54 12.01 4.09
CA GLU A 46 -8.90 10.61 3.84
C GLU A 46 -9.48 10.46 2.43
N GLN A 47 -8.93 9.54 1.64
CA GLN A 47 -9.44 9.20 0.30
C GLN A 47 -10.05 7.80 0.30
N SER A 48 -11.22 7.67 -0.34
CA SER A 48 -11.92 6.38 -0.47
C SER A 48 -11.67 5.75 -1.85
N PHE A 49 -11.24 4.48 -1.85
CA PHE A 49 -11.12 3.63 -3.03
C PHE A 49 -12.16 2.50 -2.96
N GLN A 50 -12.99 2.37 -3.99
CA GLN A 50 -14.10 1.41 -4.03
C GLN A 50 -13.66 0.10 -4.68
N SER A 51 -14.03 -1.03 -4.08
CA SER A 51 -13.75 -2.36 -4.63
C SER A 51 -14.83 -3.38 -4.22
N ARG A 52 -14.70 -4.60 -4.73
CA ARG A 52 -15.59 -5.72 -4.43
C ARG A 52 -14.76 -6.99 -4.34
N VAL A 53 -15.10 -7.89 -3.41
CA VAL A 53 -14.44 -9.19 -3.30
C VAL A 53 -14.76 -10.02 -4.54
N LEU A 54 -13.73 -10.33 -5.33
CA LEU A 54 -13.85 -11.15 -6.52
C LEU A 54 -13.58 -12.62 -6.20
N LEU A 55 -13.87 -13.49 -7.17
CA LEU A 55 -13.63 -14.93 -7.02
C LEU A 55 -12.15 -15.23 -6.77
N SER A 56 -11.25 -14.49 -7.42
CA SER A 56 -9.79 -14.59 -7.24
C SER A 56 -9.31 -14.17 -5.84
N ASP A 57 -10.16 -13.51 -5.07
CA ASP A 57 -9.81 -12.97 -3.77
C ASP A 57 -10.12 -13.93 -2.63
N LEU A 58 -10.84 -15.02 -2.90
CA LEU A 58 -11.24 -16.00 -1.89
C LEU A 58 -10.12 -16.99 -1.56
N ASP A 59 -10.11 -17.44 -0.32
CA ASP A 59 -9.40 -18.66 0.09
C ASP A 59 -10.35 -19.87 0.17
N PHE A 60 -9.82 -21.01 0.63
CA PHE A 60 -10.59 -22.24 0.80
C PHE A 60 -11.75 -22.12 1.81
N LEU A 61 -11.71 -21.14 2.72
CA LEU A 61 -12.78 -20.85 3.67
C LEU A 61 -13.86 -19.92 3.06
N ARG A 62 -13.73 -19.57 1.77
CA ARG A 62 -14.67 -18.77 0.98
C ARG A 62 -14.84 -17.33 1.48
N HIS A 63 -13.87 -16.83 2.24
CA HIS A 63 -13.76 -15.42 2.58
C HIS A 63 -12.55 -14.79 1.92
N MET A 64 -12.50 -13.46 1.90
CA MET A 64 -11.36 -12.74 1.35
C MET A 64 -10.08 -13.19 2.04
N ASN A 65 -9.14 -13.70 1.25
CA ASN A 65 -7.87 -14.19 1.70
C ASN A 65 -7.07 -13.04 2.34
N ASN A 66 -6.44 -13.30 3.48
CA ASN A 66 -5.65 -12.31 4.22
C ASN A 66 -4.57 -11.64 3.36
N ALA A 67 -3.95 -12.36 2.42
CA ALA A 67 -2.94 -11.82 1.49
C ALA A 67 -3.52 -10.81 0.47
N ARG A 68 -4.84 -10.81 0.26
CA ARG A 68 -5.52 -9.86 -0.63
C ARG A 68 -5.67 -8.49 0.01
N TYR A 69 -5.70 -8.38 1.33
CA TYR A 69 -5.82 -7.08 2.00
C TYR A 69 -4.60 -6.19 1.75
N PRO A 70 -3.34 -6.61 2.00
CA PRO A 70 -2.17 -5.79 1.65
C PRO A 70 -2.10 -5.45 0.17
N ARG A 71 -2.50 -6.37 -0.71
CA ARG A 71 -2.52 -6.14 -2.16
C ARG A 71 -3.53 -5.08 -2.57
N GLU A 72 -4.77 -5.16 -2.13
CA GLU A 72 -5.78 -4.13 -2.43
C GLU A 72 -5.43 -2.79 -1.76
N ALA A 73 -4.81 -2.84 -0.57
CA ALA A 73 -4.30 -1.65 0.10
C ALA A 73 -3.20 -0.98 -0.73
N ASP A 74 -2.29 -1.73 -1.34
CA ASP A 74 -1.27 -1.19 -2.24
C ASP A 74 -1.88 -0.49 -3.47
N LEU A 75 -2.88 -1.10 -4.10
CA LEU A 75 -3.65 -0.47 -5.19
C LEU A 75 -4.30 0.85 -4.75
N ALA A 76 -4.99 0.84 -3.61
CA ALA A 76 -5.63 2.03 -3.05
C ALA A 76 -4.61 3.13 -2.73
N ARG A 77 -3.42 2.74 -2.27
CA ARG A 77 -2.34 3.67 -1.95
C ARG A 77 -1.75 4.31 -3.20
N SER A 78 -1.52 3.54 -4.26
CA SER A 78 -1.06 4.08 -5.54
C SER A 78 -2.07 5.05 -6.14
N VAL A 79 -3.37 4.76 -6.03
CA VAL A 79 -4.44 5.70 -6.39
C VAL A 79 -4.38 6.96 -5.52
N HIS A 80 -4.26 6.81 -4.20
CA HIS A 80 -4.17 7.94 -3.26
C HIS A 80 -3.00 8.88 -3.60
N LEU A 81 -1.79 8.34 -3.75
CA LEU A 81 -0.58 9.10 -4.06
C LEU A 81 -0.66 9.78 -5.43
N THR A 82 -1.34 9.16 -6.39
CA THR A 82 -1.56 9.74 -7.72
C THR A 82 -2.52 10.93 -7.63
N ARG A 83 -3.63 10.78 -6.89
CA ARG A 83 -4.69 11.80 -6.78
C ARG A 83 -4.29 13.00 -5.93
N CYS A 84 -3.40 12.83 -4.95
CA CYS A 84 -2.83 13.95 -4.22
C CYS A 84 -1.55 14.52 -4.85
N GLY A 85 -1.13 14.01 -6.02
CA GLY A 85 0.05 14.52 -6.72
C GLY A 85 1.41 14.08 -6.12
N LEU A 86 1.41 13.44 -4.96
CA LEU A 86 2.63 13.00 -4.28
C LEU A 86 3.44 12.00 -5.11
N PHE A 87 2.78 11.12 -5.87
CA PHE A 87 3.46 10.22 -6.80
C PHE A 87 4.32 10.98 -7.82
N ARG A 88 3.78 12.07 -8.39
CA ARG A 88 4.50 12.92 -9.34
C ARG A 88 5.62 13.70 -8.66
N ALA A 89 5.38 14.23 -7.46
CA ALA A 89 6.38 14.98 -6.71
C ALA A 89 7.60 14.11 -6.35
N ILE A 90 7.38 12.89 -5.86
CA ILE A 90 8.44 11.92 -5.57
C ILE A 90 9.22 11.57 -6.84
N ARG A 91 8.53 11.31 -7.95
CA ARG A 91 9.18 11.01 -9.25
C ARG A 91 9.99 12.18 -9.80
N ALA A 92 9.51 13.41 -9.63
CA ALA A 92 10.22 14.62 -10.07
C ALA A 92 11.55 14.81 -9.32
N LEU A 93 11.66 14.29 -8.10
CA LEU A 93 12.88 14.26 -7.31
C LEU A 93 13.78 13.04 -7.62
N GLY A 94 13.45 12.24 -8.64
CA GLY A 94 14.15 10.99 -8.95
C GLY A 94 13.89 9.87 -7.94
N GLY A 95 12.93 10.06 -7.04
CA GLY A 95 12.60 9.10 -6.00
C GLY A 95 11.55 8.07 -6.40
N HIS A 96 11.41 7.05 -5.54
CA HIS A 96 10.32 6.07 -5.58
C HIS A 96 9.98 5.61 -4.16
N THR A 97 8.85 4.91 -4.01
CA THR A 97 8.37 4.46 -2.71
C THR A 97 8.51 2.95 -2.56
N VAL A 98 8.94 2.51 -1.38
CA VAL A 98 9.00 1.08 -1.01
C VAL A 98 8.29 0.85 0.32
N LEU A 99 7.61 -0.29 0.45
CA LEU A 99 6.95 -0.66 1.69
C LEU A 99 8.01 -1.20 2.67
N ALA A 100 8.28 -0.47 3.75
CA ALA A 100 9.29 -0.85 4.73
C ALA A 100 8.72 -1.66 5.89
N ALA A 101 7.49 -1.35 6.31
CA ALA A 101 6.77 -2.13 7.29
C ALA A 101 5.27 -1.98 7.09
N SER A 102 4.53 -3.01 7.45
CA SER A 102 3.07 -2.94 7.58
C SER A 102 2.60 -3.84 8.70
N SER A 103 1.59 -3.42 9.45
CA SER A 103 0.81 -4.28 10.34
C SER A 103 -0.63 -4.31 9.83
N CYS A 104 -1.29 -5.46 9.95
CA CYS A 104 -2.69 -5.61 9.60
C CYS A 104 -3.45 -6.19 10.78
N ARG A 105 -4.54 -5.53 11.17
CA ARG A 105 -5.47 -6.02 12.18
C ARG A 105 -6.79 -6.37 11.51
N PHE A 106 -7.10 -7.66 11.52
CA PHE A 106 -8.35 -8.19 10.99
C PHE A 106 -9.43 -8.18 12.08
N ARG A 107 -10.62 -7.70 11.73
CA ARG A 107 -11.79 -7.64 12.62
C ARG A 107 -12.92 -8.52 12.10
N ARG A 108 -13.18 -8.49 10.78
CA ARG A 108 -14.20 -9.30 10.13
C ARG A 108 -13.82 -9.59 8.68
N SER A 109 -13.99 -10.84 8.26
CA SER A 109 -13.69 -11.23 6.88
C SER A 109 -14.77 -10.75 5.92
N LEU A 110 -14.35 -10.08 4.84
CA LEU A 110 -15.21 -9.76 3.71
C LEU A 110 -15.59 -11.02 2.93
N GLN A 111 -16.84 -11.12 2.48
CA GLN A 111 -17.40 -12.29 1.79
C GLN A 111 -17.41 -12.11 0.27
N PHE A 112 -17.60 -13.21 -0.47
CA PHE A 112 -17.73 -13.17 -1.93
C PHE A 112 -18.75 -12.12 -2.41
N LEU A 113 -18.34 -11.33 -3.42
CA LEU A 113 -19.11 -10.22 -4.01
C LEU A 113 -19.50 -9.09 -3.05
N GLU A 114 -18.98 -9.08 -1.82
CA GLU A 114 -19.22 -8.00 -0.88
C GLU A 114 -18.56 -6.71 -1.38
N PRO A 115 -19.33 -5.61 -1.53
CA PRO A 115 -18.76 -4.32 -1.82
C PRO A 115 -18.07 -3.78 -0.57
N PHE A 116 -16.89 -3.21 -0.75
CA PHE A 116 -16.15 -2.56 0.32
C PHE A 116 -15.44 -1.32 -0.21
N GLN A 117 -14.97 -0.49 0.72
CA GLN A 117 -14.12 0.64 0.40
C GLN A 117 -12.86 0.61 1.25
N ILE A 118 -11.76 1.04 0.67
CA ILE A 118 -10.49 1.25 1.37
C ILE A 118 -10.32 2.74 1.57
N ARG A 119 -10.44 3.18 2.81
CA ARG A 119 -10.18 4.55 3.23
C ARG A 119 -8.71 4.69 3.57
N THR A 120 -7.98 5.49 2.81
CA THR A 120 -6.54 5.67 2.94
C THR A 120 -6.23 7.10 3.33
N GLN A 121 -5.46 7.27 4.41
CA GLN A 121 -5.05 8.58 4.94
C GLN A 121 -3.55 8.58 5.23
N VAL A 122 -2.85 9.65 4.85
CA VAL A 122 -1.50 9.93 5.35
C VAL A 122 -1.62 10.51 6.75
N LEU A 123 -1.04 9.84 7.73
CA LEU A 123 -1.04 10.27 9.13
C LEU A 123 0.06 11.29 9.43
N GLY A 124 1.15 11.25 8.66
CA GLY A 124 2.33 12.10 8.82
C GLY A 124 3.55 11.47 8.15
N TRP A 125 4.72 12.06 8.34
CA TRP A 125 5.98 11.58 7.78
C TRP A 125 7.19 11.90 8.66
N ASP A 126 8.20 11.04 8.60
CA ASP A 126 9.53 11.28 9.17
C ASP A 126 10.54 11.62 8.06
N GLU A 127 11.84 11.61 8.38
CA GLU A 127 12.92 11.87 7.42
C GLU A 127 12.98 10.88 6.24
N ARG A 128 12.44 9.67 6.41
CA ARG A 128 12.60 8.53 5.49
C ARG A 128 11.28 8.01 4.94
N ALA A 129 10.17 8.18 5.65
CA ALA A 129 8.94 7.47 5.39
C ALA A 129 7.67 8.31 5.59
N PHE A 130 6.66 8.02 4.78
CA PHE A 130 5.27 8.36 5.07
C PHE A 130 4.63 7.28 5.93
N PHE A 131 3.80 7.69 6.88
CA PHE A 131 2.95 6.82 7.68
C PHE A 131 1.52 6.93 7.18
N LEU A 132 0.91 5.80 6.85
CA LEU A 132 -0.44 5.76 6.32
C LEU A 132 -1.31 4.77 7.11
N GLU A 133 -2.57 5.11 7.25
CA GLU A 133 -3.61 4.18 7.71
C GLU A 133 -4.53 3.82 6.54
N GLN A 134 -4.84 2.54 6.42
CA GLN A 134 -5.77 2.04 5.41
C GLN A 134 -6.85 1.19 6.08
N ARG A 135 -8.09 1.69 6.07
CA ARG A 135 -9.25 1.04 6.69
C ARG A 135 -10.13 0.39 5.63
N PHE A 136 -10.32 -0.91 5.73
CA PHE A 136 -11.26 -1.67 4.92
C PHE A 136 -12.64 -1.58 5.56
N VAL A 137 -13.58 -0.94 4.88
CA VAL A 137 -14.93 -0.69 5.39
C VAL A 137 -15.94 -1.42 4.51
N SER A 138 -16.72 -2.33 5.12
CA SER A 138 -17.84 -2.96 4.40
C SER A 138 -18.87 -1.91 4.01
N ARG A 139 -19.32 -1.96 2.76
CA ARG A 139 -20.39 -1.07 2.30
C ARG A 139 -21.78 -1.58 2.61
N LYS A 140 -21.91 -2.79 3.15
CA LYS A 140 -23.20 -3.34 3.59
C LYS A 140 -23.69 -2.65 4.86
N ASP A 141 -22.78 -2.43 5.82
CA ASP A 141 -23.13 -1.96 7.16
C ASP A 141 -22.16 -0.91 7.75
N GLY A 142 -21.12 -0.51 6.99
CA GLY A 142 -20.14 0.48 7.45
C GLY A 142 -19.10 -0.05 8.44
N PHE A 143 -19.06 -1.36 8.71
CA PHE A 143 -18.11 -1.93 9.66
C PHE A 143 -16.67 -1.91 9.11
N ILE A 144 -15.71 -1.53 9.96
CA ILE A 144 -14.28 -1.61 9.64
C ILE A 144 -13.83 -3.08 9.75
N CYS A 145 -13.70 -3.76 8.62
CA CYS A 145 -13.33 -5.16 8.50
C CYS A 145 -11.84 -5.41 8.78
N ALA A 146 -10.96 -4.50 8.38
CA ALA A 146 -9.53 -4.57 8.64
C ALA A 146 -8.90 -3.17 8.69
N VAL A 147 -7.80 -3.04 9.41
CA VAL A 147 -7.00 -1.81 9.47
C VAL A 147 -5.54 -2.15 9.21
N LEU A 148 -4.92 -1.43 8.28
CA LEU A 148 -3.49 -1.54 7.99
C LEU A 148 -2.79 -0.25 8.39
N LEU A 149 -1.72 -0.37 9.18
CA LEU A 149 -0.73 0.69 9.33
C LEU A 149 0.43 0.39 8.39
N VAL A 150 0.87 1.42 7.68
CA VAL A 150 1.87 1.32 6.62
C VAL A 150 2.97 2.33 6.87
N ARG A 151 4.21 1.87 6.81
CA ARG A 151 5.42 2.68 6.78
C ARG A 151 6.01 2.59 5.38
N GLN A 152 5.85 3.66 4.61
CA GLN A 152 6.26 3.71 3.22
C GLN A 152 7.50 4.59 3.08
N HIS A 153 8.66 3.95 2.86
CA HIS A 153 9.92 4.65 2.64
C HIS A 153 9.93 5.34 1.29
N VAL A 154 10.63 6.47 1.24
CA VAL A 154 10.98 7.17 0.01
C VAL A 154 12.47 6.95 -0.23
N VAL A 155 12.82 6.35 -1.37
CA VAL A 155 14.20 6.05 -1.78
C VAL A 155 14.58 7.01 -2.89
N GLY A 156 15.79 7.59 -2.82
CA GLY A 156 16.28 8.60 -3.76
C GLY A 156 15.77 10.03 -3.49
N ALA A 157 14.82 10.19 -2.56
CA ALA A 157 14.31 11.48 -2.08
C ALA A 157 13.89 11.37 -0.61
N THR A 158 13.33 12.43 -0.03
CA THR A 158 12.74 12.41 1.32
C THR A 158 11.25 12.78 1.27
N PRO A 159 10.43 12.31 2.23
CA PRO A 159 9.05 12.76 2.35
C PRO A 159 8.91 14.28 2.41
N GLU A 160 9.72 14.95 3.24
CA GLU A 160 9.69 16.41 3.38
C GLU A 160 9.89 17.14 2.04
N LYS A 161 10.89 16.73 1.24
CA LYS A 161 11.13 17.33 -0.08
C LYS A 161 9.97 17.08 -1.04
N ALA A 162 9.39 15.88 -1.01
CA ALA A 162 8.26 15.54 -1.87
C ALA A 162 7.02 16.37 -1.53
N VAL A 163 6.73 16.55 -0.23
CA VAL A 163 5.64 17.43 0.22
C VAL A 163 5.93 18.89 -0.12
N GLN A 164 7.17 19.34 0.03
CA GLN A 164 7.56 20.71 -0.33
C GLN A 164 7.34 20.98 -1.83
N VAL A 165 7.74 20.06 -2.70
CA VAL A 165 7.49 20.15 -4.15
C VAL A 165 5.99 20.16 -4.44
N LEU A 166 5.22 19.31 -3.75
CA LEU A 166 3.78 19.22 -3.93
C LEU A 166 3.06 20.52 -3.53
N CYS A 167 3.40 21.07 -2.37
CA CYS A 167 2.72 22.23 -1.78
C CYS A 167 3.33 23.58 -2.23
N GLY A 168 4.49 23.58 -2.88
CA GLY A 168 5.25 24.79 -3.24
C GLY A 168 5.85 25.55 -2.04
N ARG A 169 5.78 24.97 -0.84
CA ARG A 169 6.27 25.55 0.41
C ARG A 169 6.66 24.44 1.39
N LYS A 170 7.49 24.76 2.37
CA LYS A 170 7.78 23.83 3.47
C LYS A 170 6.49 23.61 4.28
N VAL A 171 6.18 22.35 4.57
CA VAL A 171 5.05 21.92 5.39
C VAL A 171 5.59 20.96 6.44
N GLU A 172 5.25 21.21 7.69
CA GLU A 172 5.64 20.33 8.80
C GLU A 172 4.73 19.10 8.82
N SER A 173 5.30 17.95 9.21
CA SER A 173 4.49 16.76 9.43
C SER A 173 3.56 17.01 10.62
N PRO A 174 2.28 16.61 10.55
CA PRO A 174 1.43 16.55 11.72
C PRO A 174 2.02 15.59 12.77
N GLU A 175 1.59 15.77 14.02
CA GLU A 175 1.90 14.85 15.11
C GLU A 175 1.26 13.49 14.83
N LEU A 176 2.06 12.43 14.91
CA LEU A 176 1.60 11.08 14.67
C LEU A 176 0.74 10.58 15.85
N PRO A 177 -0.32 9.80 15.61
CA PRO A 177 -1.09 9.19 16.68
C PRO A 177 -0.23 8.30 17.61
N GLU A 178 -0.66 8.16 18.87
CA GLU A 178 0.05 7.35 19.87
C GLU A 178 0.26 5.89 19.43
N GLU A 179 -0.73 5.30 18.74
CA GLU A 179 -0.65 3.96 18.18
C GLU A 179 0.54 3.80 17.21
N VAL A 180 0.81 4.82 16.39
CA VAL A 180 1.94 4.82 15.45
C VAL A 180 3.25 4.85 16.20
N HIS A 181 3.35 5.62 17.29
CA HIS A 181 4.54 5.66 18.14
C HIS A 181 4.83 4.30 18.79
N TYR A 182 3.82 3.62 19.35
CA TYR A 182 4.00 2.27 19.88
C TYR A 182 4.41 1.27 18.81
N TRP A 183 3.80 1.36 17.63
CA TRP A 183 4.14 0.51 16.50
C TRP A 183 5.59 0.73 16.02
N MET A 184 6.05 1.99 15.99
CA MET A 184 7.45 2.32 15.69
C MET A 184 8.42 1.74 16.73
N LYS A 185 8.10 1.86 18.03
CA LYS A 185 8.89 1.25 19.11
C LYS A 185 9.00 -0.27 18.95
N TYR A 186 7.89 -0.93 18.58
CA TYR A 186 7.88 -2.36 18.27
C TYR A 186 8.82 -2.70 17.11
N ILE A 187 8.74 -1.96 15.99
CA ILE A 187 9.62 -2.18 14.82
C ILE A 187 11.09 -1.96 15.19
N GLU A 188 11.39 -0.92 15.96
CA GLU A 188 12.75 -0.62 16.41
C GLU A 188 13.31 -1.71 17.32
N ALA A 189 12.52 -2.16 18.30
CA ALA A 189 12.91 -3.27 19.18
C ALA A 189 13.17 -4.55 18.37
N SER A 190 12.31 -4.88 17.40
CA SER A 190 12.52 -6.01 16.49
C SER A 190 13.79 -5.84 15.66
N SER A 191 14.06 -4.63 15.15
CA SER A 191 15.26 -4.35 14.35
C SER A 191 16.54 -4.49 15.16
N ARG A 192 16.56 -4.01 16.41
CA ARG A 192 17.70 -4.18 17.32
C ARG A 192 18.00 -5.64 17.60
N ARG A 193 16.96 -6.44 17.88
CA ARG A 193 17.09 -7.88 18.11
C ARG A 193 17.68 -8.60 16.89
N LEU A 194 17.17 -8.32 15.68
CA LEU A 194 17.64 -8.95 14.44
C LEU A 194 19.08 -8.58 14.08
N ARG A 195 19.52 -7.34 14.38
CA ARG A 195 20.92 -6.94 14.19
C ARG A 195 21.86 -7.69 15.12
N ALA A 196 21.53 -7.75 16.41
CA ALA A 196 22.31 -8.51 17.39
C ALA A 196 22.41 -10.00 17.01
N GLU A 197 21.32 -10.61 16.52
CA GLU A 197 21.34 -11.99 16.00
C GLU A 197 22.28 -12.15 14.79
N SER A 198 22.32 -11.15 13.90
CA SER A 198 23.17 -11.18 12.71
C SER A 198 24.65 -11.00 13.04
N ASP A 199 24.98 -10.09 13.95
CA ASP A 199 26.36 -9.83 14.38
C ASP A 199 26.98 -11.07 15.04
N LEU A 200 26.23 -11.76 15.91
CA LEU A 200 26.66 -13.03 16.53
C LEU A 200 26.95 -14.13 15.51
N LEU A 201 26.16 -14.20 14.42
CA LEU A 201 26.38 -15.19 13.36
C LEU A 201 27.62 -14.91 12.52
N LEU A 202 28.03 -13.64 12.40
CA LEU A 202 29.27 -13.27 11.70
C LEU A 202 30.49 -13.66 12.56
N ASP A 203 30.49 -13.30 13.85
CA ASP A 203 31.58 -13.64 14.77
C ASP A 203 31.77 -15.16 14.91
N SER A 204 30.69 -15.95 14.82
CA SER A 204 30.78 -17.42 14.90
C SER A 204 31.33 -18.11 13.65
N LYS A 205 31.41 -17.42 12.51
CA LYS A 205 31.96 -17.96 11.24
C LYS A 205 33.44 -17.64 11.06
N ASP A 206 33.96 -16.69 11.83
CA ASP A 206 35.36 -16.26 11.80
C ASP A 206 36.25 -17.06 12.77
N HIS A 207 35.72 -18.15 13.34
CA HIS A 207 36.39 -19.12 14.23
C HIS A 207 36.29 -20.54 13.67
#